data_AF-A0A6N2E9B2-F1
#
_entry.id   AF-A0A6N2E9B2-F1
#
_cell.length_a   1.000
_cell.length_b   1.000
_cell.length_c   1.000
_cell.angle_alpha   90.00
_cell.angle_beta   90.00
_cell.angle_gamma   90.00
#
_symmetry.space_group_name_H-M   'P 1'
#
loop_
_entity.id
_entity.type
_entity.pdbx_description
1 polymer ?
#
loop_
_entity_poly.entity_id
_entity_poly.type
_entity_poly.pdbx_seq_one_letter_code
_entity_poly.pdbx_strand_id
1 'polypeptide(L)'
;MVVQDVIERLRSLQSVLSEKFRIESEIQDLPRALSTKTELVSRLKRSYIEKNAHYEEVKNRIRDLRLQMEEAERDREKHEQQMDQIKTQREYEALDKEIREASEREQNLRKDVQREEKVLGETSAELEREEQMIQSQEQELSEEQEKIKQEIESREHQLAELQMEEKELTPGLEDDLLFKFERIIRSKEGEGIVSLRKGVCTGCQMILSNQFVNDVRRGDEIRFCPYCSKIVFYLGEDEALYQSNDSEGLVDLMDEFADMEDDDDLPGKRIGEDDEDSLDDVDVLDEEPLDLTSSDDDDIDDEEELEEDEELDEDDDDFDEDDEEFDDEDEEEEEEEEED
;
A
#
# COMPACT_ATOMS: atom_id res chain seq x y z
N MET A 1 -24.72 38.49 -24.97
CA MET A 1 -24.78 37.09 -25.41
C MET A 1 -26.18 36.60 -25.19
N VAL A 2 -26.70 35.73 -26.06
CA VAL A 2 -27.98 35.06 -25.80
C VAL A 2 -27.74 34.06 -24.66
N VAL A 3 -28.70 33.89 -23.75
CA VAL A 3 -28.56 32.97 -22.59
C VAL A 3 -28.29 31.53 -23.05
N GLN A 4 -28.77 31.16 -24.23
CA GLN A 4 -28.45 29.88 -24.89
C GLN A 4 -26.95 29.74 -25.21
N ASP A 5 -26.29 30.77 -25.75
CA ASP A 5 -24.85 30.77 -26.01
C ASP A 5 -24.04 30.56 -24.71
N VAL A 6 -24.53 31.12 -23.59
CA VAL A 6 -23.90 30.96 -22.27
C VAL A 6 -24.07 29.54 -21.76
N ILE A 7 -25.26 28.94 -21.92
CA ILE A 7 -25.54 27.55 -21.53
C ILE A 7 -24.69 26.57 -22.33
N GLU A 8 -24.54 26.76 -23.63
CA GLU A 8 -23.68 25.92 -24.48
C GLU A 8 -22.22 25.98 -24.04
N ARG A 9 -21.70 27.19 -23.79
CA ARG A 9 -20.35 27.36 -23.24
C ARG A 9 -20.17 26.73 -21.87
N LEU A 10 -21.15 26.85 -20.97
CA LEU A 10 -21.12 26.18 -19.67
C LEU A 10 -21.15 24.65 -19.80
N ARG A 11 -21.82 24.10 -20.81
CA ARG A 11 -21.79 22.65 -21.09
C ARG A 11 -20.41 22.20 -21.57
N SER A 12 -19.79 22.95 -22.48
CA SER A 12 -18.40 22.68 -22.90
C SER A 12 -17.42 22.83 -21.74
N LEU A 13 -17.59 23.87 -20.92
CA LEU A 13 -16.78 24.08 -19.73
C LEU A 13 -17.00 22.97 -18.69
N GLN A 14 -18.21 22.43 -18.56
CA GLN A 14 -18.47 21.26 -17.72
C GLN A 14 -17.57 20.10 -18.13
N SER A 15 -17.61 19.68 -19.41
CA SER A 15 -16.82 18.52 -19.86
C SER A 15 -15.33 18.68 -19.55
N VAL A 16 -14.77 19.87 -19.81
CA VAL A 16 -13.36 20.18 -19.53
C VAL A 16 -13.06 20.11 -18.03
N LEU A 17 -13.90 20.73 -17.20
CA LEU A 17 -13.70 20.74 -15.75
C LEU A 17 -13.91 19.35 -15.12
N SER A 18 -14.90 18.56 -15.59
CA SER A 18 -15.10 17.18 -15.12
C SER A 18 -13.86 16.34 -15.41
N GLU A 19 -13.30 16.48 -16.61
CA GLU A 19 -12.12 15.73 -17.02
C GLU A 19 -10.87 16.17 -16.26
N LYS A 20 -10.69 17.48 -16.06
CA LYS A 20 -9.62 18.04 -15.23
C LYS A 20 -9.67 17.48 -13.80
N PHE A 21 -10.82 17.53 -13.13
CA PHE A 21 -10.93 17.00 -11.76
C PHE A 21 -10.73 15.48 -11.69
N ARG A 22 -11.15 14.75 -12.72
CA ARG A 22 -10.88 13.31 -12.83
C ARG A 22 -9.37 13.05 -12.88
N ILE A 23 -8.67 13.75 -13.76
CA ILE A 23 -7.22 13.63 -13.92
C ILE A 23 -6.47 14.08 -12.65
N GLU A 24 -6.90 15.17 -12.00
CA GLU A 24 -6.34 15.62 -10.72
C GLU A 24 -6.50 14.56 -9.62
N SER A 25 -7.65 13.88 -9.54
CA SER A 25 -7.86 12.77 -8.61
C SER A 25 -6.95 11.59 -8.93
N GLU A 26 -6.84 11.22 -10.20
CA GLU A 26 -5.96 10.12 -10.64
C GLU A 26 -4.49 10.41 -10.26
N ILE A 27 -4.00 11.64 -10.48
CA ILE A 27 -2.65 12.06 -10.08
C ILE A 27 -2.47 11.96 -8.55
N GLN A 28 -3.49 12.27 -7.75
CA GLN A 28 -3.41 12.17 -6.29
C GLN A 28 -3.46 10.71 -5.79
N ASP A 29 -4.13 9.82 -6.51
CA ASP A 29 -4.30 8.42 -6.12
C ASP A 29 -3.11 7.54 -6.54
N LEU A 30 -2.44 7.87 -7.65
CA LEU A 30 -1.27 7.13 -8.15
C LEU A 30 -0.15 6.93 -7.10
N PRO A 31 0.29 7.96 -6.34
CA PRO A 31 1.30 7.82 -5.29
C PRO A 31 0.85 6.94 -4.11
N ARG A 32 -0.45 6.85 -3.84
CA ARG A 32 -0.96 6.04 -2.72
C ARG A 32 -0.71 4.56 -2.93
N ALA A 33 -0.76 4.09 -4.18
CA ALA A 33 -0.42 2.71 -4.52
C ALA A 33 1.04 2.36 -4.19
N LEU A 34 1.96 3.31 -4.31
CA LEU A 34 3.38 3.13 -3.96
C LEU A 34 3.63 3.13 -2.45
N SER A 35 2.82 3.86 -1.69
CA SER A 35 3.03 4.01 -0.24
C SER A 35 3.02 2.67 0.50
N THR A 36 2.10 1.78 0.15
CA THR A 36 1.96 0.46 0.79
C THR A 36 3.13 -0.45 0.46
N LYS A 37 3.58 -0.47 -0.80
CA LYS A 37 4.76 -1.23 -1.24
C LYS A 37 6.05 -0.69 -0.63
N THR A 38 6.20 0.62 -0.56
CA THR A 38 7.33 1.28 0.10
C THR A 38 7.39 0.92 1.58
N GLU A 39 6.24 0.93 2.25
CA GLU A 39 6.16 0.53 3.65
C GLU A 39 6.53 -0.94 3.85
N LEU A 40 6.08 -1.85 2.96
CA LEU A 40 6.47 -3.26 3.01
C LEU A 40 7.99 -3.44 2.91
N VAL A 41 8.63 -2.83 1.91
CA VAL A 41 10.09 -2.89 1.73
C VAL A 41 10.81 -2.32 2.95
N SER A 42 10.31 -1.21 3.53
CA SER A 42 10.90 -0.62 4.74
C SER A 42 10.82 -1.56 5.95
N ARG A 43 9.73 -2.32 6.09
CA ARG A 43 9.57 -3.32 7.17
C ARG A 43 10.52 -4.50 6.98
N LEU A 44 10.68 -4.99 5.74
CA LEU A 44 11.64 -6.06 5.44
C LEU A 44 13.08 -5.62 5.74
N LYS A 45 13.46 -4.40 5.34
CA LYS A 45 14.79 -3.83 5.67
C LYS A 45 15.02 -3.75 7.18
N ARG A 46 14.02 -3.33 7.95
CA ARG A 46 14.13 -3.29 9.42
C ARG A 46 14.35 -4.69 9.99
N SER A 47 13.56 -5.68 9.52
CA SER A 47 13.73 -7.07 9.96
C SER A 47 15.11 -7.63 9.59
N TYR A 48 15.62 -7.31 8.40
CA TYR A 48 16.97 -7.69 7.98
C TYR A 48 18.04 -7.09 8.89
N ILE A 49 17.94 -5.80 9.24
CA ILE A 49 18.90 -5.13 10.14
C ILE A 49 18.91 -5.81 11.52
N GLU A 50 17.74 -6.12 12.07
CA GLU A 50 17.61 -6.79 13.37
C GLU A 50 18.24 -8.19 13.33
N LYS A 51 17.96 -8.98 12.29
CA LYS A 51 18.55 -10.32 12.12
C LYS A 51 20.05 -10.25 11.87
N ASN A 52 20.53 -9.25 11.14
CA ASN A 52 21.95 -9.04 10.88
C ASN A 52 22.70 -8.64 12.16
N ALA A 53 22.07 -7.83 13.03
CA ALA A 53 22.60 -7.53 14.35
C ALA A 53 22.73 -8.82 15.20
N HIS A 54 21.68 -9.63 15.25
CA HIS A 54 21.72 -10.94 15.93
C HIS A 54 22.79 -11.87 15.35
N TYR A 55 22.96 -11.88 14.02
CA TYR A 55 24.02 -12.65 13.35
C TYR A 55 25.42 -12.23 13.84
N GLU A 56 25.70 -10.93 13.92
CA GLU A 56 26.99 -10.43 14.42
C GLU A 56 27.17 -10.73 15.92
N GLU A 57 26.10 -10.69 16.73
CA GLU A 57 26.14 -11.12 18.14
C GLU A 57 26.53 -12.60 18.29
N VAL A 58 25.88 -13.50 17.55
CA VAL A 58 26.20 -14.94 17.55
C VAL A 58 27.63 -15.18 17.08
N LYS A 59 28.08 -14.47 16.05
CA LYS A 59 29.45 -14.54 15.53
C LYS A 59 30.47 -14.09 16.57
N ASN A 60 30.18 -13.03 17.32
CA ASN A 60 31.02 -12.58 18.43
C ASN A 60 31.04 -13.60 19.57
N ARG A 61 29.90 -14.22 19.89
CA ARG A 61 29.80 -15.29 20.88
C ARG A 61 30.63 -16.52 20.50
N ILE A 62 30.60 -16.93 19.23
CA ILE A 62 31.46 -18.02 18.73
C ILE A 62 32.93 -17.69 18.91
N ARG A 63 33.34 -16.44 18.65
CA ARG A 63 34.73 -15.99 18.87
C ARG A 63 35.12 -16.12 20.33
N ASP A 64 34.27 -15.68 21.26
CA ASP A 64 34.50 -15.77 22.70
C ASP A 64 34.59 -17.24 23.18
N LEU A 65 33.65 -18.09 22.75
CA LEU A 65 33.67 -19.52 23.07
C LEU A 65 34.94 -20.22 22.56
N ARG A 66 35.46 -19.83 21.39
CA ARG A 66 36.73 -20.36 20.86
C ARG A 66 37.93 -19.93 21.72
N LEU A 67 37.94 -18.69 22.21
CA LEU A 67 38.99 -18.22 23.11
C LEU A 67 38.97 -18.98 24.45
N GLN A 68 37.78 -19.19 25.03
CA GLN A 68 37.60 -19.99 26.24
C GLN A 68 38.03 -21.45 26.03
N MET A 69 37.75 -22.02 24.85
CA MET A 69 38.16 -23.37 24.50
C MET A 69 39.68 -23.49 24.42
N GLU A 70 40.36 -22.53 23.78
CA GLU A 70 41.83 -22.48 23.70
C GLU A 70 42.48 -22.27 25.08
N GLU A 71 41.83 -21.51 25.98
CA GLU A 71 42.28 -21.37 27.37
C GLU A 71 42.16 -22.70 28.13
N ALA A 72 41.03 -23.40 28.00
CA ALA A 72 40.84 -24.72 28.62
C ALA A 72 41.83 -25.77 28.08
N GLU A 73 42.14 -25.74 26.78
CA GLU A 73 43.18 -26.58 26.16
C GLU A 73 44.57 -26.27 26.74
N ARG A 74 44.94 -25.00 26.87
CA ARG A 74 46.21 -24.57 27.49
C ARG A 74 46.31 -25.01 28.95
N ASP A 75 45.24 -24.90 29.72
CA ASP A 75 45.21 -25.35 31.10
C ASP A 75 45.38 -26.87 31.19
N ARG A 76 44.66 -27.64 30.35
CA ARG A 76 44.81 -29.10 30.27
C ARG A 76 46.27 -29.49 29.98
N GLU A 77 46.89 -28.89 28.96
CA GLU A 77 48.29 -29.16 28.59
C GLU A 77 49.26 -28.82 29.71
N LYS A 78 49.02 -27.72 30.43
CA LYS A 78 49.83 -27.30 31.58
C LYS A 78 49.73 -28.30 32.73
N HIS A 79 48.53 -28.78 33.05
CA HIS A 79 48.32 -29.82 34.07
C HIS A 79 48.96 -31.15 33.65
N GLU A 80 48.85 -31.53 32.37
CA GLU A 80 49.52 -32.72 31.81
C GLU A 80 51.04 -32.63 31.94
N GLN A 81 51.66 -31.48 31.63
CA GLN A 81 53.11 -31.27 31.80
C GLN A 81 53.54 -31.31 33.28
N GLN A 82 52.69 -30.84 34.19
CA GLN A 82 52.96 -30.91 35.63
C GLN A 82 52.93 -32.35 36.15
N MET A 83 52.18 -33.24 35.48
CA MET A 83 52.04 -34.65 35.85
C MET A 83 53.38 -35.41 35.84
N ASP A 84 54.30 -35.05 34.94
CA ASP A 84 55.64 -35.65 34.83
C ASP A 84 56.56 -35.32 36.02
N GLN A 85 56.23 -34.29 36.81
CA GLN A 85 57.08 -33.78 37.90
C GLN A 85 56.61 -34.24 39.29
N ILE A 86 55.44 -34.88 39.37
CA ILE A 86 54.81 -35.30 40.64
C ILE A 86 55.52 -36.52 41.22
N LYS A 87 55.68 -36.54 42.56
CA LYS A 87 56.31 -37.65 43.29
C LYS A 87 55.40 -38.32 44.30
N THR A 88 54.27 -37.70 44.66
CA THR A 88 53.34 -38.25 45.66
C THR A 88 52.02 -38.66 45.03
N GLN A 89 51.45 -39.77 45.50
CA GLN A 89 50.17 -40.32 44.99
C GLN A 89 49.01 -39.32 45.15
N ARG A 90 49.01 -38.54 46.24
CA ARG A 90 47.94 -37.58 46.52
C ARG A 90 47.97 -36.38 45.56
N GLU A 91 49.15 -35.91 45.19
CA GLU A 91 49.30 -34.84 44.18
C GLU A 91 48.89 -35.34 42.80
N TYR A 92 49.19 -36.60 42.48
CA TYR A 92 48.77 -37.23 41.23
C TYR A 92 47.25 -37.29 41.11
N GLU A 93 46.55 -37.78 42.13
CA GLU A 93 45.09 -37.85 42.14
C GLU A 93 44.41 -36.47 42.04
N ALA A 94 45.02 -35.42 42.60
CA ALA A 94 44.53 -34.06 42.48
C ALA A 94 44.69 -33.53 41.05
N LEU A 95 45.88 -33.68 40.44
CA LEU A 95 46.15 -33.24 39.07
C LEU A 95 45.35 -34.05 38.03
N ASP A 96 45.17 -35.36 38.21
CA ASP A 96 44.32 -36.18 37.35
C ASP A 96 42.85 -35.71 37.38
N LYS A 97 42.36 -35.24 38.54
CA LYS A 97 41.03 -34.64 38.64
C LYS A 97 40.96 -33.29 37.91
N GLU A 98 41.96 -32.43 38.04
CA GLU A 98 42.04 -31.15 37.33
C GLU A 98 42.09 -31.33 35.81
N ILE A 99 42.88 -32.30 35.32
CA ILE A 99 42.96 -32.65 33.89
C ILE A 99 41.59 -33.12 33.37
N ARG A 100 40.89 -33.98 34.12
CA ARG A 100 39.55 -34.45 33.74
C ARG A 100 38.55 -33.30 33.67
N GLU A 101 38.56 -32.41 34.67
CA GLU A 101 37.69 -31.22 34.70
C GLU A 101 37.98 -30.26 33.54
N ALA A 102 39.27 -30.03 33.23
CA ALA A 102 39.67 -29.22 32.07
C ALA A 102 39.25 -29.85 30.75
N SER A 103 39.43 -31.17 30.59
CA SER A 103 39.02 -31.91 29.38
C SER A 103 37.50 -31.95 29.20
N GLU A 104 36.74 -32.10 30.29
CA GLU A 104 35.28 -32.01 30.24
C GLU A 104 34.81 -30.60 29.86
N ARG A 105 35.45 -29.56 30.40
CA ARG A 105 35.17 -28.16 30.06
C ARG A 105 35.44 -27.90 28.57
N GLU A 106 36.58 -28.32 28.05
CA GLU A 106 36.93 -28.24 26.62
C GLU A 106 35.89 -28.94 25.74
N GLN A 107 35.50 -30.18 26.08
CA GLN A 107 34.49 -30.91 25.32
C GLN A 107 33.13 -30.21 25.31
N ASN A 108 32.73 -29.59 26.43
CA ASN A 108 31.49 -28.84 26.52
C ASN A 108 31.55 -27.56 25.68
N LEU A 109 32.63 -26.79 25.77
CA LEU A 109 32.87 -25.59 24.95
C LEU A 109 32.88 -25.93 23.46
N ARG A 110 33.52 -27.05 23.07
CA ARG A 110 33.50 -27.52 21.68
C ARG A 110 32.09 -27.84 21.18
N LYS A 111 31.24 -28.44 22.01
CA LYS A 111 29.82 -28.68 21.69
C LYS A 111 29.01 -27.39 21.61
N ASP A 112 29.32 -26.39 22.44
CA ASP A 112 28.70 -25.07 22.38
C ASP A 112 29.08 -24.35 21.09
N VAL A 113 30.37 -24.30 20.73
CA VAL A 113 30.86 -23.74 19.46
C VAL A 113 30.16 -24.38 18.28
N GLN A 114 30.10 -25.72 18.21
CA GLN A 114 29.44 -26.42 17.10
C GLN A 114 27.93 -26.09 17.01
N ARG A 115 27.26 -25.90 18.15
CA ARG A 115 25.84 -25.51 18.18
C ARG A 115 25.64 -24.09 17.64
N GLU A 116 26.43 -23.15 18.13
CA GLU A 116 26.35 -21.75 17.69
C GLU A 116 26.76 -21.61 16.21
N GLU A 117 27.76 -22.35 15.72
CA GLU A 117 28.14 -22.36 14.30
C GLU A 117 27.01 -22.88 13.39
N LYS A 118 26.23 -23.86 13.86
CA LYS A 118 25.06 -24.34 13.11
C LYS A 118 23.99 -23.25 13.01
N VAL A 119 23.70 -22.56 14.13
CA VAL A 119 22.76 -21.44 14.17
C VAL A 119 23.24 -20.31 13.25
N LEU A 120 24.54 -19.96 13.33
CA LEU A 120 25.12 -18.93 12.47
C LEU A 120 24.97 -19.26 10.98
N GLY A 121 25.20 -20.51 10.59
CA GLY A 121 25.02 -20.96 9.21
C GLY A 121 23.55 -20.90 8.74
N GLU A 122 22.61 -21.27 9.60
CA GLU A 122 21.17 -21.17 9.33
C GLU A 122 20.75 -19.70 9.17
N THR A 123 21.14 -18.83 10.10
CA THR A 123 20.87 -17.39 10.05
C THR A 123 21.53 -16.72 8.84
N SER A 124 22.74 -17.11 8.46
CA SER A 124 23.41 -16.61 7.25
C SER A 124 22.60 -16.90 5.99
N ALA A 125 22.13 -18.15 5.86
CA ALA A 125 21.33 -18.55 4.71
C ALA A 125 19.95 -17.88 4.69
N GLU A 126 19.37 -17.56 5.86
CA GLU A 126 18.15 -16.77 5.96
C GLU A 126 18.37 -15.31 5.54
N LEU A 127 19.44 -14.69 6.02
CA LEU A 127 19.83 -13.32 5.65
C LEU A 127 20.07 -13.19 4.15
N GLU A 128 20.80 -14.13 3.52
CA GLU A 128 21.02 -14.12 2.08
C GLU A 128 19.71 -14.19 1.28
N ARG A 129 18.74 -15.01 1.72
CA ARG A 129 17.42 -15.10 1.07
C ARG A 129 16.63 -13.81 1.23
N GLU A 130 16.67 -13.23 2.42
CA GLU A 130 15.95 -11.99 2.73
C GLU A 130 16.56 -10.80 1.98
N GLU A 131 17.89 -10.74 1.85
CA GLU A 131 18.59 -9.76 1.04
C GLU A 131 18.20 -9.85 -0.44
N GLN A 132 18.17 -11.05 -1.02
CA GLN A 132 17.72 -11.27 -2.39
C GLN A 132 16.25 -10.84 -2.58
N MET A 133 15.40 -11.15 -1.59
CA MET A 133 13.99 -10.75 -1.62
C MET A 133 13.84 -9.22 -1.55
N ILE A 134 14.61 -8.55 -0.69
CA ILE A 134 14.62 -7.08 -0.59
C ILE A 134 15.08 -6.48 -1.92
N GLN A 135 16.20 -6.94 -2.48
CA GLN A 135 16.72 -6.43 -3.77
C GLN A 135 15.69 -6.59 -4.90
N SER A 136 15.01 -7.74 -4.97
CA SER A 136 13.95 -7.98 -5.95
C SER A 136 12.79 -6.99 -5.77
N GLN A 137 12.33 -6.78 -4.54
CA GLN A 137 11.23 -5.85 -4.28
C GLN A 137 11.62 -4.39 -4.50
N GLU A 138 12.86 -4.01 -4.21
CA GLU A 138 13.38 -2.67 -4.51
C GLU A 138 13.43 -2.41 -6.00
N GLN A 139 13.86 -3.40 -6.79
CA GLN A 139 13.88 -3.28 -8.24
C GLN A 139 12.46 -3.13 -8.79
N GLU A 140 11.52 -3.98 -8.37
CA GLU A 140 10.11 -3.87 -8.76
C GLU A 140 9.51 -2.51 -8.39
N LEU A 141 9.82 -2.01 -7.18
CA LEU A 141 9.35 -0.72 -6.69
C LEU A 141 9.95 0.44 -7.50
N SER A 142 11.23 0.37 -7.86
CA SER A 142 11.88 1.38 -8.70
C SER A 142 11.26 1.42 -10.11
N GLU A 143 11.02 0.26 -10.72
CA GLU A 143 10.37 0.17 -12.04
C GLU A 143 8.93 0.73 -12.00
N GLU A 144 8.19 0.45 -10.93
CA GLU A 144 6.84 0.96 -10.75
C GLU A 144 6.83 2.47 -10.45
N GLN A 145 7.79 2.98 -9.68
CA GLN A 145 7.99 4.41 -9.46
C GLN A 145 8.25 5.15 -10.77
N GLU A 146 9.11 4.61 -11.63
CA GLU A 146 9.37 5.20 -12.95
C GLU A 146 8.13 5.21 -13.83
N LYS A 147 7.38 4.09 -13.88
CA LYS A 147 6.11 4.00 -14.63
C LYS A 147 5.10 5.03 -14.14
N ILE A 148 4.89 5.10 -12.83
CA ILE A 148 3.94 6.05 -12.23
C ILE A 148 4.38 7.49 -12.48
N LYS A 149 5.69 7.78 -12.42
CA LYS A 149 6.21 9.10 -12.74
C LYS A 149 5.92 9.49 -14.19
N GLN A 150 6.12 8.59 -15.14
CA GLN A 150 5.78 8.80 -16.55
C GLN A 150 4.27 9.00 -16.76
N GLU A 151 3.45 8.24 -16.04
CA GLU A 151 1.99 8.41 -16.07
C GLU A 151 1.57 9.77 -15.52
N ILE A 152 2.14 10.21 -14.39
CA ILE A 152 1.90 11.54 -13.82
C ILE A 152 2.30 12.63 -14.82
N GLU A 153 3.50 12.57 -15.40
CA GLU A 153 3.96 13.55 -16.39
C GLU A 153 3.02 13.62 -17.62
N SER A 154 2.56 12.46 -18.11
CA SER A 154 1.57 12.38 -19.19
C SER A 154 0.23 13.01 -18.81
N ARG A 155 -0.24 12.78 -17.58
CA ARG A 155 -1.48 13.36 -17.06
C ARG A 155 -1.37 14.85 -16.78
N GLU A 156 -0.22 15.32 -16.33
CA GLU A 156 0.07 16.74 -16.16
C GLU A 156 0.06 17.48 -17.51
N HIS A 157 0.56 16.84 -18.57
CA HIS A 157 0.46 17.39 -19.93
C HIS A 157 -1.00 17.52 -20.38
N GLN A 158 -1.82 16.47 -20.19
CA GLN A 158 -3.26 16.52 -20.49
C GLN A 158 -3.96 17.61 -19.68
N LEU A 159 -3.60 17.76 -18.40
CA LEU A 159 -4.15 18.79 -17.53
C LEU A 159 -3.77 20.19 -18.01
N ALA A 160 -2.54 20.39 -18.52
CA ALA A 160 -2.13 21.65 -19.13
C ALA A 160 -2.93 21.97 -20.41
N GLU A 161 -3.22 20.97 -21.25
CA GLU A 161 -4.08 21.12 -22.43
C GLU A 161 -5.50 21.55 -22.03
N LEU A 162 -6.10 20.85 -21.07
CA LEU A 162 -7.45 21.19 -20.55
C LEU A 162 -7.49 22.57 -19.90
N GLN A 163 -6.42 23.00 -19.24
CA GLN A 163 -6.31 24.37 -18.71
C GLN A 163 -6.25 25.43 -19.81
N MET A 164 -5.69 25.12 -20.98
CA MET A 164 -5.74 26.02 -22.13
C MET A 164 -7.17 26.09 -22.69
N GLU A 165 -7.84 24.96 -22.86
CA GLU A 165 -9.25 24.90 -23.29
C GLU A 165 -10.18 25.65 -22.33
N GLU A 166 -9.99 25.48 -21.02
CA GLU A 166 -10.70 26.22 -19.97
C GLU A 166 -10.53 27.74 -20.16
N LYS A 167 -9.30 28.22 -20.41
CA LYS A 167 -9.00 29.64 -20.66
C LYS A 167 -9.60 30.16 -21.97
N GLU A 168 -9.84 29.31 -22.96
CA GLU A 168 -10.52 29.70 -24.20
C GLU A 168 -12.05 29.80 -24.04
N LEU A 169 -12.63 29.02 -23.11
CA LEU A 169 -14.07 28.98 -22.85
C LEU A 169 -14.55 30.01 -21.82
N THR A 170 -13.65 30.46 -20.93
CA THR A 170 -13.93 31.43 -19.85
C THR A 170 -14.29 32.86 -20.34
N PRO A 171 -13.68 33.42 -21.41
CA PRO A 171 -13.93 34.79 -21.85
C PRO A 171 -15.41 35.05 -22.19
N GLY A 172 -16.01 35.99 -21.46
CA GLY A 172 -17.41 36.40 -21.64
C GLY A 172 -18.41 35.75 -20.67
N LEU A 173 -17.93 34.91 -19.75
CA LEU A 173 -18.69 34.50 -18.56
C LEU A 173 -18.47 35.49 -17.41
N GLU A 174 -19.46 35.63 -16.53
CA GLU A 174 -19.35 36.46 -15.33
C GLU A 174 -18.54 35.72 -14.25
N ASP A 175 -17.57 36.38 -13.63
CA ASP A 175 -16.65 35.75 -12.65
C ASP A 175 -17.40 35.09 -11.48
N ASP A 176 -18.50 35.71 -11.02
CA ASP A 176 -19.38 35.18 -9.97
C ASP A 176 -20.09 33.87 -10.38
N LEU A 177 -20.42 33.74 -11.66
CA LEU A 177 -21.05 32.54 -12.23
C LEU A 177 -20.01 31.42 -12.37
N LEU A 178 -18.82 31.76 -12.87
CA LEU A 178 -17.70 30.84 -13.03
C LEU A 178 -17.30 30.21 -11.70
N PHE A 179 -17.07 31.05 -10.67
CA PHE A 179 -16.69 30.59 -9.34
C PHE A 179 -17.72 29.64 -8.72
N LYS A 180 -19.01 29.96 -8.86
CA LYS A 180 -20.10 29.08 -8.39
C LYS A 180 -20.10 27.76 -9.16
N PHE A 181 -19.91 27.83 -10.48
CA PHE A 181 -19.95 26.67 -11.36
C PHE A 181 -18.80 25.69 -11.07
N GLU A 182 -17.55 26.18 -10.98
CA GLU A 182 -16.39 25.38 -10.62
C GLU A 182 -16.57 24.68 -9.26
N ARG A 183 -17.09 25.42 -8.27
CA ARG A 183 -17.37 24.86 -6.93
C ARG A 183 -18.42 23.75 -6.99
N ILE A 184 -19.46 23.90 -7.81
CA ILE A 184 -20.49 22.87 -7.98
C ILE A 184 -19.88 21.64 -8.64
N ILE A 185 -19.14 21.79 -9.74
CA ILE A 185 -18.53 20.67 -10.46
C ILE A 185 -17.59 19.89 -9.54
N ARG A 186 -16.73 20.59 -8.78
CA ARG A 186 -15.80 19.96 -7.84
C ARG A 186 -16.51 19.20 -6.72
N SER A 187 -17.66 19.69 -6.23
CA SER A 187 -18.38 19.09 -5.10
C SER A 187 -19.45 18.06 -5.50
N LYS A 188 -19.83 18.02 -6.78
CA LYS A 188 -20.93 17.20 -7.32
C LYS A 188 -20.46 16.31 -8.47
N GLU A 189 -19.27 15.74 -8.33
CA GLU A 189 -18.74 14.67 -9.19
C GLU A 189 -18.65 15.05 -10.68
N GLY A 190 -18.25 16.29 -10.97
CA GLY A 190 -18.05 16.73 -12.34
C GLY A 190 -19.28 17.32 -13.02
N GLU A 191 -20.47 17.27 -12.42
CA GLU A 191 -21.70 17.74 -13.06
C GLU A 191 -22.24 19.03 -12.45
N GLY A 192 -22.13 20.14 -13.18
CA GLY A 192 -22.57 21.47 -12.78
C GLY A 192 -23.82 22.01 -13.49
N ILE A 193 -24.15 21.50 -14.68
CA ILE A 193 -25.28 21.88 -15.53
C ILE A 193 -26.07 20.66 -15.99
N VAL A 194 -27.39 20.71 -15.81
CA VAL A 194 -28.28 19.56 -16.03
C VAL A 194 -29.55 19.98 -16.74
N SER A 195 -30.15 19.05 -17.50
CA SER A 195 -31.37 19.33 -18.24
C SER A 195 -32.62 19.20 -17.36
N LEU A 196 -33.65 19.97 -17.69
CA LEU A 196 -34.96 19.89 -17.07
C LEU A 196 -35.89 19.02 -17.93
N ARG A 197 -36.32 17.86 -17.42
CA ARG A 197 -37.26 16.97 -18.11
C ARG A 197 -38.58 16.90 -17.35
N LYS A 198 -39.69 17.27 -18.00
CA LYS A 198 -41.06 17.19 -17.44
C LYS A 198 -41.21 17.84 -16.04
N GLY A 199 -40.47 18.92 -15.77
CA GLY A 199 -40.48 19.60 -14.47
C GLY A 199 -39.59 18.97 -13.39
N VAL A 200 -38.79 17.97 -13.74
CA VAL A 200 -37.85 17.28 -12.85
C VAL A 200 -36.42 17.67 -13.19
N CYS A 201 -35.63 18.01 -12.17
CA CYS A 201 -34.19 18.22 -12.30
C CYS A 201 -33.48 16.89 -12.56
N THR A 202 -32.78 16.72 -13.68
CA THR A 202 -32.12 15.44 -13.98
C THR A 202 -30.94 15.12 -13.06
N GLY A 203 -30.33 16.12 -12.43
CA GLY A 203 -29.20 15.90 -11.51
C GLY A 203 -29.56 15.42 -10.10
N CYS A 204 -30.73 15.78 -9.57
CA CYS A 204 -31.15 15.35 -8.22
C CYS A 204 -32.53 14.70 -8.18
N GLN A 205 -33.17 14.57 -9.35
CA GLN A 205 -34.46 13.90 -9.56
C GLN A 205 -35.63 14.48 -8.73
N MET A 206 -35.47 15.70 -8.20
CA MET A 206 -36.52 16.40 -7.48
C MET A 206 -37.44 17.16 -8.44
N ILE A 207 -38.73 17.18 -8.12
CA ILE A 207 -39.75 17.94 -8.84
C ILE A 207 -39.60 19.42 -8.46
N LEU A 208 -39.47 20.29 -9.47
CA LEU A 208 -39.35 21.72 -9.28
C LEU A 208 -40.72 22.42 -9.35
N SER A 209 -40.84 23.60 -8.74
CA SER A 209 -42.09 24.35 -8.76
C SER A 209 -42.44 24.80 -10.18
N ASN A 210 -43.74 24.83 -10.51
CA ASN A 210 -44.20 25.26 -11.83
C ASN A 210 -43.73 26.67 -12.20
N GLN A 211 -43.59 27.57 -11.21
CA GLN A 211 -43.03 28.90 -11.41
C GLN A 211 -41.56 28.82 -11.85
N PHE A 212 -40.74 28.04 -11.15
CA PHE A 212 -39.33 27.84 -11.49
C PHE A 212 -39.17 27.20 -12.88
N VAL A 213 -39.98 26.17 -13.20
CA VAL A 213 -39.97 25.52 -14.53
C VAL A 213 -40.29 26.51 -15.64
N ASN A 214 -41.28 27.39 -15.44
CA ASN A 214 -41.62 28.43 -16.40
C ASN A 214 -40.49 29.45 -16.56
N ASP A 215 -39.83 29.83 -15.47
CA ASP A 215 -38.72 30.77 -15.50
C ASP A 215 -37.51 30.20 -16.27
N VAL A 216 -37.18 28.91 -16.07
CA VAL A 216 -36.14 28.21 -16.84
C VAL A 216 -36.51 28.09 -18.33
N ARG A 217 -37.79 27.84 -18.64
CA ARG A 217 -38.29 27.78 -20.03
C ARG A 217 -38.24 29.12 -20.76
N ARG A 218 -38.43 30.24 -20.06
CA ARG A 218 -38.31 31.58 -20.66
C ARG A 218 -36.87 31.88 -21.06
N GLY A 219 -35.89 31.34 -20.34
CA GLY A 219 -34.47 31.50 -20.67
C GLY A 219 -33.94 32.93 -20.50
N ASP A 220 -34.60 33.75 -19.69
CA ASP A 220 -34.22 35.16 -19.45
C ASP A 220 -32.95 35.28 -18.58
N GLU A 221 -32.76 34.35 -17.63
CA GLU A 221 -31.67 34.34 -16.64
C GLU A 221 -31.24 32.89 -16.34
N ILE A 222 -29.97 32.72 -15.94
CA ILE A 222 -29.46 31.43 -15.46
C ILE A 222 -30.05 31.10 -14.09
N ARG A 223 -30.65 29.92 -13.95
CA ARG A 223 -31.27 29.46 -12.71
C ARG A 223 -30.57 28.24 -12.15
N PHE A 224 -30.40 28.24 -10.83
CA PHE A 224 -29.82 27.14 -10.07
C PHE A 224 -30.93 26.34 -9.39
N CYS A 225 -30.83 25.01 -9.41
CA CYS A 225 -31.74 24.14 -8.70
C CYS A 225 -31.71 24.44 -7.18
N PRO A 226 -32.84 24.67 -6.51
CA PRO A 226 -32.86 24.96 -5.08
C PRO A 226 -32.43 23.78 -4.20
N TYR A 227 -32.42 22.56 -4.73
CA TYR A 227 -32.09 21.34 -3.98
C TYR A 227 -30.62 20.93 -4.12
N CYS A 228 -30.10 20.91 -5.35
CA CYS A 228 -28.73 20.44 -5.63
C CYS A 228 -27.77 21.53 -6.07
N SER A 229 -28.25 22.77 -6.21
CA SER A 229 -27.49 23.94 -6.69
C SER A 229 -26.92 23.82 -8.11
N LYS A 230 -27.18 22.74 -8.85
CA LYS A 230 -26.77 22.63 -10.27
C LYS A 230 -27.53 23.64 -11.14
N ILE A 231 -26.87 24.15 -12.18
CA ILE A 231 -27.51 25.00 -13.20
C ILE A 231 -28.52 24.15 -13.98
N VAL A 232 -29.71 24.67 -14.17
CA VAL A 232 -30.78 23.94 -14.87
C VAL A 232 -31.13 24.64 -16.17
N PHE A 233 -31.15 23.89 -17.28
CA PHE A 233 -31.57 24.40 -18.57
C PHE A 233 -32.69 23.56 -19.17
N TYR A 234 -33.51 24.18 -20.03
CA TYR A 234 -34.60 23.50 -20.73
C TYR A 234 -34.13 23.05 -22.11
N LEU A 235 -34.24 21.74 -22.38
CA LEU A 235 -34.14 21.18 -23.73
C LEU A 235 -35.53 21.22 -24.36
N GLY A 236 -35.65 21.80 -25.55
CA GLY A 236 -36.91 21.78 -26.30
C GLY A 236 -37.37 20.34 -26.59
N GLU A 237 -38.67 20.13 -26.76
CA GLU A 237 -39.27 18.80 -26.95
C GLU A 237 -38.74 18.07 -28.21
N ASP A 238 -38.15 18.79 -29.17
CA ASP A 238 -37.57 18.23 -30.40
C ASP A 238 -36.19 17.54 -30.20
N GLU A 239 -35.41 17.91 -29.17
CA GLU A 239 -34.12 17.25 -28.85
C GLU A 239 -34.28 16.07 -27.88
N ALA A 240 -35.39 16.02 -27.14
CA ALA A 240 -35.64 14.96 -26.17
C ALA A 240 -35.96 13.61 -26.81
N LEU A 241 -36.41 13.59 -28.08
CA LEU A 241 -36.74 12.37 -28.82
C LEU A 241 -35.52 11.57 -29.29
N TYR A 242 -34.34 12.19 -29.43
CA TYR A 242 -33.14 11.54 -29.95
C TYR A 242 -32.29 10.84 -28.88
N GLN A 243 -32.52 11.13 -27.59
CA GLN A 243 -31.81 10.48 -26.48
C GLN A 243 -32.53 9.24 -25.93
N SER A 244 -33.69 8.88 -26.49
CA SER A 244 -34.50 7.73 -26.05
C SER A 244 -34.41 6.50 -26.96
N ASN A 245 -33.37 6.39 -27.79
CA ASN A 245 -33.19 5.24 -28.69
C ASN A 245 -32.59 3.99 -28.02
N ASP A 246 -32.44 3.96 -26.71
CA ASP A 246 -32.14 2.72 -25.95
C ASP A 246 -33.35 1.77 -25.83
N SER A 247 -34.31 1.85 -26.77
CA SER A 247 -35.49 0.99 -26.88
C SER A 247 -35.57 0.24 -28.22
N GLU A 248 -34.47 0.10 -28.96
CA GLU A 248 -34.38 -0.78 -30.14
C GLU A 248 -33.89 -2.20 -29.78
N GLY A 249 -34.25 -2.71 -28.60
CA GLY A 249 -33.88 -4.06 -28.13
C GLY A 249 -35.01 -5.09 -28.09
N LEU A 250 -36.22 -4.76 -28.57
CA LEU A 250 -37.41 -5.60 -28.35
C LEU A 250 -38.14 -6.05 -29.63
N VAL A 251 -37.55 -5.89 -30.81
CA VAL A 251 -38.15 -6.33 -32.10
C VAL A 251 -37.48 -7.54 -32.74
N ASP A 252 -36.42 -8.09 -32.13
CA ASP A 252 -35.63 -9.20 -32.71
C ASP A 252 -35.95 -10.58 -32.09
N LEU A 253 -36.98 -10.69 -31.24
CA LEU A 253 -37.37 -11.95 -30.57
C LEU A 253 -38.70 -12.55 -31.06
N MET A 254 -39.31 -11.98 -32.11
CA MET A 254 -40.59 -12.45 -32.65
C MET A 254 -40.49 -13.18 -34.00
N ASP A 255 -39.33 -13.23 -34.64
CA ASP A 255 -39.16 -13.86 -35.96
C ASP A 255 -38.50 -15.25 -35.95
N GLU A 256 -38.20 -15.84 -34.78
CA GLU A 256 -37.57 -17.18 -34.69
C GLU A 256 -38.51 -18.29 -34.19
N PHE A 257 -39.84 -18.10 -34.32
CA PHE A 257 -40.85 -19.10 -33.92
C PHE A 257 -41.84 -19.49 -35.02
N ALA A 258 -41.45 -19.33 -36.29
CA ALA A 258 -42.23 -19.75 -37.43
C ALA A 258 -41.36 -20.53 -38.42
N ASP A 259 -40.98 -21.76 -38.08
CA ASP A 259 -40.72 -22.85 -39.04
C ASP A 259 -40.29 -24.14 -38.32
N MET A 260 -41.26 -24.99 -37.94
CA MET A 260 -41.19 -26.45 -38.17
C MET A 260 -42.48 -27.15 -37.72
N GLU A 261 -43.28 -27.56 -38.72
CA GLU A 261 -44.33 -28.57 -38.60
C GLU A 261 -43.72 -29.99 -38.54
N ASP A 262 -44.44 -30.87 -37.84
CA ASP A 262 -44.57 -32.33 -37.98
C ASP A 262 -43.33 -33.24 -38.00
N ASP A 263 -43.23 -34.14 -37.01
CA ASP A 263 -43.28 -35.59 -37.26
C ASP A 263 -43.33 -36.41 -35.95
N ASP A 264 -44.40 -37.22 -35.83
CA ASP A 264 -44.54 -38.33 -34.90
C ASP A 264 -43.54 -39.45 -35.25
N ASP A 265 -42.67 -39.86 -34.32
CA ASP A 265 -42.24 -41.27 -34.26
C ASP A 265 -41.54 -41.63 -32.94
N LEU A 266 -42.21 -42.45 -32.12
CA LEU A 266 -41.60 -43.22 -31.03
C LEU A 266 -40.84 -44.41 -31.63
N PRO A 267 -39.65 -44.76 -31.09
CA PRO A 267 -39.51 -46.14 -30.63
C PRO A 267 -38.70 -46.28 -29.34
N GLY A 268 -39.23 -47.09 -28.42
CA GLY A 268 -38.59 -47.40 -27.15
C GLY A 268 -37.38 -48.34 -27.26
N LYS A 269 -36.53 -48.35 -26.23
CA LYS A 269 -35.66 -49.49 -25.93
C LYS A 269 -35.12 -49.49 -24.49
N ARG A 270 -35.59 -50.51 -23.76
CA ARG A 270 -34.89 -51.43 -22.84
C ARG A 270 -34.19 -50.90 -21.59
N ILE A 271 -34.75 -51.41 -20.50
CA ILE A 271 -34.26 -51.60 -19.15
C ILE A 271 -33.09 -52.58 -19.11
N GLY A 272 -32.15 -52.33 -18.18
CA GLY A 272 -31.13 -53.22 -17.63
C GLY A 272 -29.89 -52.40 -17.27
N GLU A 273 -29.20 -52.54 -16.16
CA GLU A 273 -29.29 -53.28 -14.89
C GLU A 273 -28.15 -52.65 -14.03
N ASP A 274 -28.36 -52.62 -12.72
CA ASP A 274 -27.37 -52.66 -11.62
C ASP A 274 -26.26 -51.58 -11.49
N ASP A 275 -26.24 -50.88 -10.35
CA ASP A 275 -25.21 -51.13 -9.31
C ASP A 275 -25.52 -50.35 -8.01
N GLU A 276 -25.15 -51.00 -6.92
CA GLU A 276 -25.36 -50.71 -5.49
C GLU A 276 -24.56 -49.48 -5.01
N ASP A 277 -25.06 -48.69 -4.05
CA ASP A 277 -24.66 -48.85 -2.64
C ASP A 277 -25.21 -47.77 -1.67
N SER A 278 -25.64 -48.29 -0.52
CA SER A 278 -25.81 -47.77 0.84
C SER A 278 -25.43 -46.32 1.21
N LEU A 279 -26.34 -45.61 1.89
CA LEU A 279 -26.02 -44.71 3.01
C LEU A 279 -27.14 -44.72 4.08
N ASP A 280 -26.71 -44.97 5.32
CA ASP A 280 -27.48 -45.18 6.54
C ASP A 280 -28.13 -43.92 7.14
N ASP A 281 -29.25 -44.17 7.83
CA ASP A 281 -29.90 -43.33 8.83
C ASP A 281 -28.97 -42.96 10.00
N VAL A 282 -29.05 -41.71 10.51
CA VAL A 282 -29.12 -41.41 11.96
C VAL A 282 -29.53 -39.96 12.24
N ASP A 283 -30.67 -39.85 12.93
CA ASP A 283 -31.06 -38.98 14.04
C ASP A 283 -30.81 -37.46 14.04
N VAL A 284 -31.98 -36.79 14.07
CA VAL A 284 -32.23 -35.38 14.39
C VAL A 284 -32.26 -35.20 15.91
N LEU A 285 -31.46 -34.28 16.45
CA LEU A 285 -31.73 -33.64 17.74
C LEU A 285 -31.45 -32.14 17.66
N ASP A 286 -32.49 -31.38 18.00
CA ASP A 286 -32.54 -29.95 18.28
C ASP A 286 -31.49 -29.52 19.32
N GLU A 287 -30.81 -28.39 19.09
CA GLU A 287 -30.46 -27.45 20.18
C GLU A 287 -30.54 -25.98 19.71
N GLU A 288 -31.12 -25.18 20.59
CA GLU A 288 -31.48 -23.75 20.50
C GLU A 288 -30.27 -22.78 20.64
N PRO A 289 -30.45 -21.47 20.34
CA PRO A 289 -29.35 -20.53 20.19
C PRO A 289 -28.82 -19.97 21.53
N LEU A 290 -27.51 -19.71 21.58
CA LEU A 290 -26.83 -19.14 22.75
C LEU A 290 -27.11 -17.64 22.92
N ASP A 291 -27.57 -17.33 24.12
CA ASP A 291 -27.92 -16.02 24.66
C ASP A 291 -26.68 -15.23 25.11
N LEU A 292 -26.68 -13.94 24.82
CA LEU A 292 -25.67 -12.95 25.21
C LEU A 292 -25.98 -12.50 26.63
N THR A 293 -25.11 -12.81 27.59
CA THR A 293 -25.16 -12.20 28.92
C THR A 293 -23.91 -11.36 29.18
N SER A 294 -24.19 -10.08 29.39
CA SER A 294 -23.31 -9.03 29.92
C SER A 294 -23.50 -8.93 31.43
N SER A 295 -22.39 -8.93 32.17
CA SER A 295 -22.24 -8.58 33.59
C SER A 295 -20.80 -8.97 33.97
N ASP A 296 -19.98 -8.26 34.73
CA ASP A 296 -20.06 -7.02 35.50
C ASP A 296 -18.60 -6.64 35.86
N ASP A 297 -18.40 -5.34 36.10
CA ASP A 297 -17.55 -4.71 37.13
C ASP A 297 -16.18 -5.31 37.54
N ASP A 298 -15.14 -4.47 37.49
CA ASP A 298 -14.29 -4.22 38.66
C ASP A 298 -13.56 -2.86 38.51
N ASP A 299 -14.01 -1.89 39.30
CA ASP A 299 -13.34 -0.62 39.62
C ASP A 299 -12.09 -0.88 40.47
N ILE A 300 -10.94 -0.35 40.05
CA ILE A 300 -9.80 -0.08 40.96
C ILE A 300 -9.31 1.35 40.69
N ASP A 301 -9.59 2.21 41.67
CA ASP A 301 -8.90 3.46 41.95
C ASP A 301 -7.42 3.17 42.26
N ASP A 302 -6.50 3.92 41.67
CA ASP A 302 -5.25 4.29 42.34
C ASP A 302 -4.80 5.68 41.84
N GLU A 303 -5.00 6.65 42.72
CA GLU A 303 -4.37 7.97 42.71
C GLU A 303 -2.90 7.80 43.12
N GLU A 304 -1.96 8.13 42.23
CA GLU A 304 -0.62 8.58 42.68
C GLU A 304 -0.19 9.82 41.88
N GLU A 305 -0.17 10.94 42.60
CA GLU A 305 0.51 12.18 42.27
C GLU A 305 2.02 11.93 42.09
N LEU A 306 2.59 12.38 40.97
CA LEU A 306 4.01 12.74 40.92
C LEU A 306 4.16 14.04 40.12
N GLU A 307 4.22 15.13 40.88
CA GLU A 307 4.88 16.38 40.50
C GLU A 307 6.39 16.15 40.58
N GLU A 308 7.10 16.20 39.44
CA GLU A 308 8.53 16.47 39.42
C GLU A 308 8.80 17.56 38.37
N ASP A 309 8.80 18.80 38.84
CA ASP A 309 9.50 19.92 38.23
C ASP A 309 11.01 19.70 38.46
N GLU A 310 11.78 19.46 37.39
CA GLU A 310 13.22 19.72 37.39
C GLU A 310 13.57 20.70 36.27
N GLU A 311 13.91 21.91 36.70
CA GLU A 311 14.57 22.96 35.95
C GLU A 311 15.93 22.45 35.42
N LEU A 312 16.13 22.53 34.10
CA LEU A 312 17.45 22.41 33.47
C LEU A 312 17.82 23.76 32.87
N ASP A 313 18.47 24.58 33.68
CA ASP A 313 19.33 25.68 33.28
C ASP A 313 20.80 25.21 33.36
N GLU A 314 21.69 25.90 32.63
CA GLU A 314 23.17 25.75 32.54
C GLU A 314 23.62 24.70 31.48
N ASP A 315 24.44 24.96 30.46
CA ASP A 315 25.33 26.08 30.16
C ASP A 315 25.66 26.13 28.65
N ASP A 316 26.03 27.34 28.22
CA ASP A 316 26.72 27.67 26.97
C ASP A 316 28.00 26.83 26.79
N ASP A 317 28.18 26.23 25.60
CA ASP A 317 29.51 25.91 25.09
C ASP A 317 29.58 26.34 23.60
N ASP A 318 30.11 27.55 23.42
CA ASP A 318 30.70 28.05 22.19
C ASP A 318 31.80 27.07 21.71
N PHE A 319 31.56 26.38 20.60
CA PHE A 319 32.62 25.67 19.87
C PHE A 319 32.89 26.40 18.56
N ASP A 320 33.74 27.42 18.66
CA ASP A 320 34.37 28.10 17.53
C ASP A 320 35.56 27.27 17.01
N GLU A 321 35.62 27.23 15.67
CA GLU A 321 36.82 27.19 14.81
C GLU A 321 37.82 26.02 14.96
N ASP A 322 37.87 25.18 13.92
CA ASP A 322 39.13 24.90 13.23
C ASP A 322 38.85 24.56 11.76
N ASP A 323 39.08 25.57 10.91
CA ASP A 323 39.29 25.46 9.47
C ASP A 323 40.57 24.65 9.22
N GLU A 324 40.46 23.44 8.68
CA GLU A 324 41.55 22.80 7.94
C GLU A 324 41.23 22.82 6.45
N GLU A 325 41.66 23.91 5.82
CA GLU A 325 41.85 24.07 4.38
C GLU A 325 43.05 23.19 3.98
N PHE A 326 42.78 22.04 3.34
CA PHE A 326 43.82 21.14 2.84
C PHE A 326 44.06 21.40 1.35
N ASP A 327 45.30 21.76 1.06
CA ASP A 327 45.91 22.10 -0.24
C ASP A 327 45.61 21.09 -1.36
N ASP A 328 45.37 21.61 -2.57
CA ASP A 328 45.67 20.93 -3.84
C ASP A 328 46.02 22.01 -4.89
N GLU A 329 47.25 22.54 -4.82
CA GLU A 329 47.91 23.20 -5.96
C GLU A 329 49.26 22.52 -6.22
N ASP A 330 49.46 22.21 -7.50
CA ASP A 330 50.72 21.99 -8.22
C ASP A 330 51.52 20.69 -8.00
N GLU A 331 51.54 19.83 -9.03
CA GLU A 331 52.77 19.61 -9.81
C GLU A 331 52.45 18.96 -11.18
N GLU A 332 52.65 19.78 -12.23
CA GLU A 332 52.76 19.40 -13.64
C GLU A 332 54.11 18.70 -13.92
N GLU A 333 54.16 17.94 -15.03
CA GLU A 333 55.36 17.54 -15.80
C GLU A 333 56.31 16.52 -15.08
N GLU A 334 56.64 15.37 -15.65
CA GLU A 334 57.47 15.23 -16.84
C GLU A 334 57.12 14.00 -17.69
N GLU A 335 57.21 14.22 -18.99
CA GLU A 335 57.14 13.30 -20.11
C GLU A 335 58.29 12.28 -20.12
N GLU A 336 58.04 11.15 -20.79
CA GLU A 336 58.93 10.44 -21.72
C GLU A 336 60.43 10.33 -21.39
N GLU A 337 60.93 9.09 -21.22
CA GLU A 337 62.08 8.59 -22.00
C GLU A 337 62.27 7.06 -21.83
N GLU A 338 62.25 6.39 -23.00
CA GLU A 338 63.07 5.23 -23.43
C GLU A 338 62.90 3.88 -22.69
N GLU A 339 62.25 2.89 -23.30
CA GLU A 339 62.77 1.92 -24.29
C GLU A 339 63.73 0.86 -23.72
N ASP A 340 63.40 -0.40 -24.06
CA ASP A 340 64.12 -1.69 -23.95
C ASP A 340 64.04 -2.56 -22.68
#